data_AF-A0A945SNH9-F1
#
_entry.id   AF-A0A945SNH9-F1
#
_cell.length_a   1.000
_cell.length_b   1.000
_cell.length_c   1.000
_cell.angle_alpha   90.00
_cell.angle_beta   90.00
_cell.angle_gamma   90.00
#
_symmetry.space_group_name_H-M   'P 1'
#
loop_
_entity.id
_entity.type
_entity.pdbx_description
1 polymer ?
#
loop_
_entity_poly.entity_id
_entity_poly.type
_entity_poly.pdbx_seq_one_letter_code
_entity_poly.pdbx_strand_id
1 'polypeptide(L)'
;MEHHLNIATAAKIVGISRRQIQKDIKAGNLDVFEGDVSVNSLKNFYPQVRLENERELHRVERIQQNAIYKIQMDSIPSQRVMADQINKLQIRLRDSEQKVGEYETLLMEARDRLKLMSQDCDRRQKQTLAAFLSWMMTQYRQFHD
;
A
#
# COMPACT_ATOMS: atom_id res chain seq x y z
N MET A 1 -0.27 26.91 17.07
CA MET A 1 0.04 26.45 15.70
C MET A 1 -0.65 27.38 14.73
N GLU A 2 0.11 28.20 14.00
CA GLU A 2 -0.45 29.10 13.00
C GLU A 2 -1.00 28.28 11.83
N HIS A 3 -2.30 28.44 11.57
CA HIS A 3 -2.95 27.86 10.40
C HIS A 3 -3.01 28.93 9.31
N HIS A 4 -2.44 28.62 8.16
CA HIS A 4 -2.50 29.46 6.97
C HIS A 4 -3.59 28.93 6.05
N LEU A 5 -4.43 29.84 5.55
CA LEU A 5 -5.52 29.51 4.64
C LEU A 5 -5.38 30.27 3.34
N ASN A 6 -5.60 29.58 2.23
CA ASN A 6 -5.79 30.23 0.94
C ASN A 6 -6.88 31.30 1.04
N ILE A 7 -6.61 32.46 0.43
CA ILE A 7 -7.50 33.62 0.31
C ILE A 7 -8.95 33.23 -0.04
N ALA A 8 -9.16 32.24 -0.91
CA ALA A 8 -10.51 31.80 -1.29
C ALA A 8 -11.26 31.11 -0.14
N THR A 9 -10.55 30.37 0.71
CA THR A 9 -11.09 29.70 1.89
C THR A 9 -11.28 30.71 3.03
N ALA A 10 -10.33 31.63 3.20
CA ALA A 10 -10.45 32.74 4.15
C ALA A 10 -11.68 33.61 3.86
N ALA A 11 -11.92 33.97 2.59
CA ALA A 11 -13.09 34.72 2.14
C ALA A 11 -14.42 34.05 2.52
N LYS A 12 -14.50 32.74 2.33
CA LYS A 12 -15.70 31.97 2.67
C LYS A 12 -15.94 31.88 4.17
N ILE A 13 -14.88 31.66 4.95
CA ILE A 13 -14.98 31.53 6.41
C ILE A 13 -15.36 32.85 7.06
N VAL A 14 -14.81 33.97 6.57
CA VAL A 14 -15.08 35.32 7.07
C VAL A 14 -16.27 35.98 6.36
N GLY A 15 -16.97 35.28 5.46
CA GLY A 15 -18.19 35.79 4.83
C GLY A 15 -18.01 37.08 3.99
N ILE A 16 -16.78 37.40 3.56
CA ILE A 16 -16.45 38.61 2.80
C ILE A 16 -15.90 38.25 1.41
N SER A 17 -16.05 39.17 0.45
CA SER A 17 -15.60 38.90 -0.92
C SER A 17 -14.06 38.77 -1.02
N ARG A 18 -13.58 37.89 -1.91
CA ARG A 18 -12.15 37.74 -2.21
C ARG A 18 -11.46 39.05 -2.58
N ARG A 19 -12.17 39.95 -3.28
CA ARG A 19 -11.65 41.28 -3.66
C ARG A 19 -11.40 42.17 -2.44
N GLN A 20 -12.25 42.07 -1.42
CA GLN A 20 -12.10 42.85 -0.20
C GLN A 20 -10.87 42.39 0.59
N ILE A 21 -10.68 41.07 0.77
CA ILE A 21 -9.47 40.53 1.39
C ILE A 21 -8.21 40.92 0.62
N GLN A 22 -8.24 40.82 -0.71
CA GLN A 22 -7.10 41.24 -1.55
C GLN A 22 -6.80 42.73 -1.45
N LYS A 23 -7.82 43.57 -1.25
CA LYS A 23 -7.64 45.01 -1.03
C LYS A 23 -6.98 45.28 0.33
N ASP A 24 -7.38 44.55 1.36
CA ASP A 24 -6.87 44.73 2.72
C ASP A 24 -5.44 44.16 2.88
N ILE A 25 -5.08 43.12 2.11
CA ILE A 25 -3.70 42.66 1.91
C ILE A 25 -2.85 43.76 1.24
N LYS A 26 -3.34 44.35 0.14
CA LYS A 26 -2.62 45.43 -0.57
C LYS A 26 -2.47 46.70 0.26
N ALA A 27 -3.37 46.94 1.20
CA ALA A 27 -3.29 48.05 2.15
C ALA A 27 -2.30 47.80 3.30
N GLY A 28 -1.70 46.61 3.39
CA GLY A 28 -0.75 46.24 4.45
C GLY A 28 -1.41 45.83 5.77
N ASN A 29 -2.73 45.63 5.79
CA ASN A 29 -3.49 45.34 7.01
C ASN A 29 -3.54 43.84 7.33
N LEU A 30 -3.24 42.98 6.36
CA LEU A 30 -3.24 41.52 6.51
C LEU A 30 -1.92 40.96 6.00
N ASP A 31 -1.25 40.19 6.85
CA ASP A 31 0.00 39.51 6.50
C ASP A 31 -0.28 38.23 5.71
N VAL A 32 0.51 38.03 4.64
CA VAL A 32 0.32 36.94 3.66
C VAL A 32 1.65 36.28 3.40
N PHE A 33 1.66 34.96 3.53
CA PHE A 33 2.80 34.12 3.20
C PHE A 33 2.42 33.20 2.04
N GLU A 34 3.14 33.28 0.91
CA GLU A 34 2.91 32.45 -0.29
C GLU A 34 1.47 32.42 -0.83
N GLY A 35 0.70 33.49 -0.60
CA GLY A 35 -0.71 33.57 -1.04
C GLY A 35 -1.72 33.03 -0.03
N ASP A 36 -1.27 32.61 1.15
CA ASP A 36 -2.10 32.18 2.26
C ASP A 36 -2.07 33.20 3.42
N VAL A 37 -3.22 33.36 4.09
CA VAL A 37 -3.42 34.33 5.17
C VAL A 37 -3.55 33.57 6.50
N SER A 38 -2.89 34.05 7.54
CA SER A 38 -3.00 33.45 8.89
C SER A 38 -4.41 33.63 9.45
N VAL A 39 -4.98 32.52 9.97
CA VAL A 39 -6.30 32.50 10.62
C VAL A 39 -6.37 33.47 11.80
N ASN A 40 -5.26 33.65 12.52
CA ASN A 40 -5.19 34.55 13.66
C ASN A 40 -5.28 36.02 13.22
N SER A 41 -4.58 36.41 12.17
CA SER A 41 -4.64 37.76 11.59
C SER A 41 -6.04 38.09 11.06
N LEU A 42 -6.71 37.13 10.43
CA LEU A 42 -8.09 37.25 9.97
C LEU A 42 -9.09 37.46 11.12
N LYS A 43 -8.98 36.67 12.20
CA LYS A 43 -9.85 36.80 13.38
C LYS A 43 -9.66 38.12 14.11
N ASN A 44 -8.42 38.62 14.18
CA ASN A 44 -8.11 39.89 14.83
C ASN A 44 -8.61 41.10 14.02
N PHE A 45 -8.53 41.03 12.68
CA PHE A 45 -8.91 42.13 11.80
C PHE A 45 -10.41 42.20 11.47
N TYR A 46 -11.10 41.05 11.43
CA TYR A 46 -12.55 40.99 11.23
C TYR A 46 -13.30 40.36 12.44
N PRO A 47 -13.20 40.96 13.65
CA PRO A 47 -13.76 40.38 14.87
C PRO A 47 -15.29 40.41 14.94
N GLN A 48 -15.96 41.15 14.05
CA GLN A 48 -17.42 41.32 14.05
C GLN A 48 -18.15 40.40 13.06
N VAL A 49 -17.43 39.57 12.31
CA VAL A 49 -18.06 38.65 11.36
C VAL A 49 -18.58 37.43 12.13
N ARG A 50 -19.90 37.30 12.21
CA ARG A 50 -20.55 36.05 12.62
C ARG A 50 -20.25 34.98 11.57
N LEU A 51 -19.75 33.83 12.02
CA LEU A 51 -19.51 32.64 11.21
C LEU A 51 -20.85 32.10 10.65
N GLU A 52 -21.47 32.80 9.70
CA GLU A 52 -22.65 32.36 8.97
C GLU A 52 -22.26 31.29 7.95
N ASN A 53 -21.72 30.14 8.38
CA ASN A 53 -21.42 29.06 7.44
C ASN A 53 -21.34 27.66 8.08
N GLU A 54 -22.03 27.40 9.19
CA GLU A 54 -22.21 26.00 9.66
C GLU A 54 -22.87 25.13 8.58
N ARG A 55 -23.81 25.68 7.79
CA ARG A 55 -24.46 24.93 6.69
C ARG A 55 -23.52 24.55 5.55
N GLU A 56 -22.57 25.42 5.19
CA GLU A 56 -21.63 25.14 4.10
C GLU A 56 -20.48 24.24 4.57
N LEU A 57 -20.06 24.33 5.85
CA LEU A 57 -19.11 23.39 6.44
C LEU A 57 -19.68 21.98 6.49
N HIS A 58 -20.93 21.83 6.95
CA HIS A 58 -21.64 20.55 6.91
C HIS A 58 -21.85 20.02 5.49
N ARG A 59 -22.02 20.90 4.50
CA ARG A 59 -22.12 20.50 3.09
C ARG A 59 -20.80 19.98 2.56
N VAL A 60 -19.68 20.62 2.89
CA VAL A 60 -18.34 20.17 2.50
C VAL A 60 -17.97 18.88 3.22
N GLU A 61 -18.25 18.75 4.52
CA GLU A 61 -18.10 17.51 5.27
C GLU A 61 -18.95 16.39 4.68
N ARG A 62 -20.21 16.66 4.34
CA ARG A 62 -21.09 15.68 3.68
C ARG A 62 -20.60 15.31 2.28
N ILE A 63 -20.04 16.25 1.53
CA ILE A 63 -19.42 15.97 0.22
C ILE A 63 -18.16 15.11 0.40
N GLN A 64 -17.31 15.41 1.39
CA GLN A 64 -16.12 14.62 1.72
C GLN A 64 -16.49 13.22 2.21
N GLN A 65 -17.45 13.09 3.13
CA GLN A 65 -17.96 11.81 3.60
C GLN A 65 -18.54 11.01 2.43
N ASN A 66 -19.41 11.63 1.60
CA ASN A 66 -19.96 10.95 0.42
C ASN A 66 -18.90 10.58 -0.62
N ALA A 67 -17.80 11.33 -0.73
CA ALA A 67 -16.66 10.98 -1.58
C ALA A 67 -15.86 9.80 -1.00
N ILE A 68 -15.63 9.77 0.31
CA ILE A 68 -14.99 8.64 1.02
C ILE A 68 -15.83 7.37 0.85
N TYR A 69 -17.16 7.47 0.98
CA TYR A 69 -18.08 6.34 0.76
C TYR A 69 -18.19 5.93 -0.71
N LYS A 70 -18.09 6.87 -1.67
CA LYS A 70 -17.99 6.54 -3.10
C LYS A 70 -16.69 5.81 -3.45
N ILE A 71 -15.56 6.23 -2.87
CA ILE A 71 -14.26 5.58 -3.08
C ILE A 71 -14.23 4.16 -2.47
N GLN A 72 -15.01 3.89 -1.43
CA GLN A 72 -15.16 2.52 -0.89
C GLN A 72 -16.11 1.61 -1.70
N MET A 73 -17.05 2.19 -2.45
CA MET A 73 -18.01 1.39 -3.25
C MET A 73 -17.46 0.97 -4.62
N ASP A 74 -16.43 1.64 -5.15
CA ASP A 74 -15.67 1.20 -6.33
C ASP A 74 -14.36 0.52 -5.86
N SER A 75 -14.18 -0.78 -5.67
CA SER A 75 -14.98 -1.95 -6.00
C SER A 75 -14.62 -3.05 -4.98
N ILE A 76 -15.56 -3.53 -4.17
CA ILE A 76 -15.44 -4.90 -3.65
C ILE A 76 -15.70 -5.80 -4.87
N PRO A 77 -14.72 -6.58 -5.37
CA PRO A 77 -14.95 -7.43 -6.52
C PRO A 77 -16.16 -8.30 -6.27
N SER A 78 -17.03 -8.45 -7.28
CA SER A 78 -18.23 -9.29 -7.12
C SER A 78 -17.83 -10.66 -6.60
N GLN A 79 -18.69 -11.30 -5.80
CA GLN A 79 -18.42 -12.62 -5.22
C GLN A 79 -17.94 -13.64 -6.26
N ARG A 80 -18.41 -13.50 -7.51
CA ARG A 80 -17.96 -14.30 -8.66
C ARG A 80 -16.51 -14.03 -9.08
N VAL A 81 -16.08 -12.77 -9.10
CA VAL A 81 -14.69 -12.39 -9.41
C VAL A 81 -13.74 -12.84 -8.31
N MET A 82 -14.14 -12.72 -7.04
CA MET A 82 -13.35 -13.27 -5.93
C MET A 82 -13.25 -14.80 -6.01
N ALA A 83 -14.35 -15.50 -6.29
CA ALA A 83 -14.33 -16.95 -6.46
C ALA A 83 -13.43 -17.39 -7.62
N ASP A 84 -13.46 -16.67 -8.76
CA ASP A 84 -12.56 -16.91 -9.89
C ASP A 84 -11.08 -16.68 -9.52
N GLN A 85 -10.77 -15.62 -8.77
CA GLN A 85 -9.42 -15.36 -8.28
C GLN A 85 -8.94 -16.44 -7.29
N ILE A 86 -9.78 -16.86 -6.36
CA ILE A 86 -9.48 -17.94 -5.41
C ILE A 86 -9.22 -19.23 -6.19
N ASN A 87 -10.07 -19.59 -7.16
CA ASN A 87 -9.87 -20.77 -7.99
C ASN A 87 -8.55 -20.71 -8.77
N LYS A 88 -8.22 -19.55 -9.36
CA LYS A 88 -6.93 -19.35 -10.05
C LYS A 88 -5.74 -19.53 -9.12
N LEU A 89 -5.83 -19.01 -7.89
CA LEU A 89 -4.77 -19.17 -6.89
C LEU A 89 -4.65 -20.63 -6.45
N GLN A 90 -5.78 -21.33 -6.23
CA GLN A 90 -5.79 -22.75 -5.89
C GLN A 90 -5.18 -23.62 -6.98
N ILE A 91 -5.49 -23.35 -8.26
CA ILE A 91 -4.89 -24.06 -9.39
C ILE A 91 -3.37 -23.81 -9.42
N ARG A 92 -2.93 -22.56 -9.31
CA ARG A 92 -1.49 -22.24 -9.29
C ARG A 92 -0.76 -22.87 -8.11
N LEU A 93 -1.39 -22.90 -6.94
CA LEU A 93 -0.85 -23.55 -5.76
C LEU A 93 -0.69 -25.04 -6.00
N ARG A 94 -1.74 -25.71 -6.50
CA ARG A 94 -1.69 -27.13 -6.85
C ARG A 94 -0.60 -27.43 -7.88
N ASP A 95 -0.50 -26.61 -8.93
CA ASP A 95 0.53 -26.78 -9.96
C ASP A 95 1.94 -26.62 -9.37
N SER A 96 2.11 -25.70 -8.42
CA SER A 96 3.38 -25.50 -7.71
C SER A 96 3.71 -26.68 -6.81
N GLU A 97 2.74 -27.17 -6.02
CA GLU A 97 2.89 -28.34 -5.15
C GLU A 97 3.21 -29.60 -5.97
N GLN A 98 2.54 -29.78 -7.11
CA GLN A 98 2.82 -30.89 -8.03
C GLN A 98 4.26 -30.81 -8.56
N LYS A 99 4.71 -29.63 -9.01
CA LYS A 99 6.09 -29.44 -9.49
C LYS A 99 7.13 -29.75 -8.41
N VAL A 100 6.85 -29.35 -7.16
CA VAL A 100 7.72 -29.69 -6.03
C VAL A 100 7.80 -31.21 -5.87
N GLY A 101 6.68 -31.92 -5.87
CA GLY A 101 6.67 -33.39 -5.79
C GLY A 101 7.36 -34.09 -6.97
N GLU A 102 7.24 -33.55 -8.18
CA GLU A 102 7.97 -34.02 -9.36
C GLU A 102 9.50 -33.83 -9.20
N TYR A 103 9.93 -32.68 -8.69
CA TYR A 103 11.35 -32.42 -8.43
C TYR A 103 11.91 -33.29 -7.31
N GLU A 104 11.15 -33.53 -6.24
CA GLU A 104 11.53 -34.45 -5.17
C GLU A 104 11.72 -35.87 -5.70
N THR A 105 10.79 -36.33 -6.55
CA THR A 105 10.89 -37.64 -7.21
C THR A 105 12.16 -37.73 -8.06
N LEU A 106 12.41 -36.74 -8.93
CA LEU A 106 13.60 -36.72 -9.78
C LEU A 106 14.90 -36.66 -8.97
N LEU A 107 14.92 -35.92 -7.86
CA LEU A 107 16.07 -35.83 -6.97
C LEU A 107 16.36 -37.17 -6.28
N MET A 108 15.32 -37.88 -5.84
CA MET A 108 15.44 -39.23 -5.26
C MET A 108 15.90 -40.26 -6.29
N GLU A 109 15.38 -40.21 -7.52
CA GLU A 109 15.86 -41.06 -8.61
C GLU A 109 17.33 -40.77 -8.95
N ALA A 110 17.72 -39.50 -9.01
CA ALA A 110 19.11 -39.11 -9.26
C ALA A 110 20.05 -39.63 -8.16
N ARG A 111 19.63 -39.52 -6.90
CA ARG A 111 20.35 -40.10 -5.75
C ARG A 111 20.57 -41.59 -5.93
N ASP A 112 19.54 -42.32 -6.32
CA ASP A 112 19.61 -43.78 -6.44
C ASP A 112 20.46 -44.22 -7.63
N ARG A 113 20.38 -43.52 -8.77
CA ARG A 113 21.30 -43.72 -9.90
C ARG A 113 22.75 -43.43 -9.51
N LEU A 114 23.02 -42.35 -8.77
CA LEU A 114 24.36 -42.02 -8.29
C LEU A 114 24.90 -43.08 -7.31
N LYS A 115 24.03 -43.66 -6.47
CA LYS A 115 24.41 -44.79 -5.60
C LYS A 115 24.77 -46.03 -6.41
N LEU A 116 24.00 -46.37 -7.44
CA LEU A 116 24.32 -47.49 -8.34
C LEU A 116 25.67 -47.27 -9.04
N MET A 117 25.90 -46.08 -9.62
CA MET A 117 27.18 -45.74 -10.25
C MET A 117 28.37 -45.82 -9.28
N SER A 118 28.14 -45.52 -8.00
CA SER A 118 29.19 -45.61 -6.98
C SER A 118 29.68 -47.03 -6.73
N GLN A 119 28.96 -48.08 -7.17
CA GLN A 119 29.38 -49.47 -7.00
C GLN A 119 30.66 -49.77 -7.81
N ASP A 120 30.75 -49.22 -9.02
CA ASP A 120 31.87 -49.41 -9.95
C ASP A 120 33.02 -48.41 -9.74
N CYS A 121 32.88 -47.49 -8.78
CA CYS A 121 33.88 -46.45 -8.51
C CYS A 121 35.08 -46.94 -7.68
N ASP A 122 36.22 -46.28 -7.88
CA ASP A 122 37.42 -46.44 -7.05
C ASP A 122 37.22 -45.88 -5.64
N ARG A 123 38.07 -46.29 -4.68
CA ARG A 123 37.97 -45.91 -3.26
C ARG A 123 37.88 -44.40 -3.03
N ARG A 124 38.65 -43.59 -3.78
CA ARG A 124 38.60 -42.11 -3.70
C ARG A 124 37.28 -41.55 -4.24
N GLN A 125 36.83 -42.04 -5.39
CA GLN A 125 35.57 -41.62 -6.01
C GLN A 125 34.37 -41.97 -5.12
N LYS A 126 34.37 -43.15 -4.50
CA LYS A 126 33.38 -43.58 -3.51
C LYS A 126 33.30 -42.62 -2.32
N GLN A 127 34.43 -42.18 -1.78
CA GLN A 127 34.46 -41.21 -0.67
C GLN A 127 33.90 -39.84 -1.08
N THR A 128 34.26 -39.33 -2.26
CA THR A 128 33.75 -38.05 -2.77
C THR A 128 32.23 -38.11 -3.03
N LEU A 129 31.75 -39.17 -3.67
CA LEU A 129 30.32 -39.40 -3.92
C LEU A 129 29.54 -39.54 -2.61
N ALA A 130 30.05 -40.28 -1.63
CA ALA A 130 29.41 -40.43 -0.33
C ALA A 130 29.30 -39.10 0.42
N ALA A 131 30.35 -38.26 0.40
CA ALA A 131 30.32 -36.93 1.00
C ALA A 131 29.27 -36.03 0.32
N PHE A 132 29.21 -36.04 -1.02
CA PHE A 132 28.20 -35.29 -1.78
C PHE A 132 26.77 -35.75 -1.48
N LEU A 133 26.51 -37.06 -1.52
CA LEU A 133 25.19 -37.63 -1.21
C LEU A 133 24.78 -37.33 0.24
N SER A 134 25.72 -37.38 1.18
CA SER A 134 25.44 -37.04 2.58
C SER A 134 25.09 -35.56 2.74
N TRP A 135 25.84 -34.65 2.10
CA TRP A 135 25.52 -33.22 2.12
C TRP A 135 24.14 -32.95 1.51
N MET A 136 23.85 -33.53 0.34
CA MET A 136 22.57 -33.36 -0.37
C MET A 136 21.39 -33.85 0.47
N MET A 137 21.52 -35.00 1.14
CA MET A 137 20.47 -35.53 2.02
C MET A 137 20.26 -34.70 3.28
N THR A 138 21.31 -34.07 3.82
CA THR A 138 21.19 -33.12 4.93
C THR A 138 20.45 -31.87 4.49
N GLN A 139 20.77 -31.32 3.31
CA GLN A 139 20.05 -30.18 2.75
C GLN A 139 18.57 -30.52 2.50
N TYR A 140 18.28 -31.69 1.93
CA TYR A 140 16.90 -32.14 1.71
C TYR A 140 16.08 -32.16 3.01
N ARG A 141 16.63 -32.68 4.12
CA ARG A 141 15.93 -32.68 5.41
C ARG A 141 15.67 -31.28 5.96
N GLN A 142 16.61 -30.34 5.80
CA GLN A 142 16.44 -28.96 6.29
C GLN A 142 15.28 -28.20 5.65
N PHE A 143 14.86 -28.57 4.44
CA PHE A 143 13.72 -27.96 3.76
C PHE A 143 12.40 -28.70 3.99
N HIS A 144 12.43 -29.85 4.66
CA HIS A 144 11.29 -30.75 4.81
C HIS A 144 10.84 -30.95 6.28
N ASP A 145 11.63 -30.44 7.25
CA ASP A 145 11.29 -30.24 8.68
C ASP A 145 10.87 -28.78 8.95
#